data_AF-A0A7Y0LYB6-F1
#
_entry.id   AF-A0A7Y0LYB6-F1
#
_cell.length_a   1.000
_cell.length_b   1.000
_cell.length_c   1.000
_cell.angle_alpha   90.00
_cell.angle_beta   90.00
_cell.angle_gamma   90.00
#
_symmetry.space_group_name_H-M   'P 1'
#
loop_
_entity.id
_entity.type
_entity.pdbx_description
1 polymer ?
#
loop_
_entity_poly.entity_id
_entity_poly.type
_entity_poly.pdbx_seq_one_letter_code
_entity_poly.pdbx_strand_id
1 'polypeptide(L)' 'MTTQTLTSRATPTRRTVGDVVRWYRETPAPRWEGSAAGKARFVQYLVVSGVAWIAVGVLGSALVNRLVQGIAAVAG' A
#
# COMPACT_ATOMS: atom_id res chain seq x y z
N MET A 1 26.63 -33.40 18.72
CA MET A 1 26.33 -31.96 18.54
C MET A 1 25.40 -31.86 17.35
N THR A 2 24.09 -31.70 17.56
CA THR A 2 23.07 -31.88 16.51
C THR A 2 22.47 -30.53 16.17
N THR A 3 22.73 -30.04 14.96
CA THR A 3 22.23 -28.74 14.47
C THR A 3 20.79 -28.92 14.01
N GLN A 4 19.84 -28.29 14.72
CA GLN A 4 18.43 -28.29 14.32
C GLN A 4 18.18 -27.14 13.34
N THR A 5 17.88 -27.48 12.09
CA THR A 5 17.48 -26.53 11.04
C THR A 5 15.99 -26.20 11.20
N LEU A 6 15.68 -25.11 11.90
CA LEU A 6 14.31 -24.60 12.02
C LEU A 6 13.89 -23.96 10.68
N THR A 7 13.19 -24.73 9.85
CA THR A 7 12.49 -24.21 8.66
C THR A 7 11.26 -23.43 9.13
N SER A 8 11.41 -22.11 9.24
CA SER A 8 10.29 -21.19 9.48
C SER A 8 9.39 -21.17 8.24
N ARG A 9 8.30 -21.92 8.27
CA ARG A 9 7.21 -21.81 7.28
C ARG A 9 6.44 -20.54 7.61
N ALA A 10 6.68 -19.47 6.86
CA ALA A 10 5.97 -18.20 7.03
C ALA A 10 4.47 -18.39 6.73
N THR A 11 3.65 -18.44 7.77
CA THR A 11 2.19 -18.41 7.65
C THR A 11 1.79 -17.02 7.13
N PRO A 12 0.93 -16.92 6.10
CA PRO A 12 0.48 -15.62 5.58
C PRO A 12 -0.42 -14.94 6.62
N THR A 13 0.14 -14.05 7.42
CA THR A 13 -0.60 -13.26 8.39
C THR A 13 -1.51 -12.30 7.62
N ARG A 14 -2.84 -12.48 7.69
CA ARG A 14 -3.80 -11.47 7.23
C ARG A 14 -3.53 -10.19 8.01
N ARG A 15 -2.88 -9.20 7.39
CA ARG A 15 -2.73 -7.87 8.00
C ARG A 15 -4.09 -7.19 8.01
N THR A 16 -4.46 -6.62 9.15
CA THR A 16 -5.65 -5.77 9.22
C THR A 16 -5.37 -4.43 8.54
N VAL A 17 -6.42 -3.69 8.15
CA VAL A 17 -6.25 -2.33 7.60
C VAL A 17 -5.48 -1.43 8.59
N GLY A 18 -5.74 -1.58 9.89
CA GLY A 18 -5.01 -0.88 10.95
C GLY A 18 -3.51 -1.20 10.97
N ASP A 19 -3.13 -2.46 10.76
CA ASP A 19 -1.73 -2.87 10.67
C ASP A 19 -1.03 -2.28 9.44
N VAL A 20 -1.73 -2.19 8.31
CA VAL A 20 -1.19 -1.57 7.09
C VAL A 20 -1.00 -0.07 7.27
N VAL A 21 -1.96 0.62 7.88
CA VAL A 21 -1.86 2.06 8.17
C VAL A 21 -0.74 2.35 9.17
N ARG A 22 -0.65 1.56 10.24
CA ARG A 22 0.44 1.68 11.24
C ARG A 22 1.79 1.44 10.57
N TRP A 23 1.92 0.35 9.81
CA TRP A 23 3.14 0.04 9.07
C TRP A 23 3.53 1.17 8.12
N TYR A 24 2.59 1.73 7.36
CA TYR A 24 2.86 2.84 6.44
C TYR A 24 3.33 4.10 7.18
N ARG A 25 2.77 4.40 8.36
CA ARG A 25 3.18 5.55 9.18
C ARG A 25 4.56 5.39 9.80
N GLU A 26 4.89 4.19 10.24
CA GLU A 26 6.13 3.90 10.98
C GLU A 26 7.29 3.50 10.07
N THR A 27 7.01 3.08 8.83
CA THR A 27 8.06 2.65 7.90
C THR A 27 8.79 3.87 7.35
N PRO A 28 10.10 3.99 7.59
CA PRO A 28 10.89 5.08 7.02
C PRO A 28 10.93 4.94 5.49
N ALA A 29 10.69 6.06 4.79
CA ALA A 29 10.76 6.08 3.34
C ALA A 29 12.18 5.72 2.86
N PRO A 30 12.31 4.91 1.79
CA PRO A 30 13.61 4.68 1.16
C PRO A 30 14.23 6.02 0.74
N ARG A 31 15.56 6.11 0.81
CA ARG A 31 16.30 7.29 0.33
C ARG A 31 17.01 6.95 -0.98
N TRP A 32 17.24 7.98 -1.80
CA TRP A 32 17.97 7.86 -3.07
C TRP A 32 19.47 7.60 -2.90
N GLU A 33 20.00 7.77 -1.69
CA GLU A 33 21.41 7.64 -1.35
C GLU A 33 21.87 6.16 -1.33
N GLY A 34 23.13 5.91 -1.72
CA GLY A 34 23.78 4.61 -1.58
C GLY A 34 23.83 3.75 -2.86
N SER A 35 23.78 2.43 -2.67
CA SER A 35 24.02 1.41 -3.70
C SER A 35 22.93 1.34 -4.77
N ALA A 36 23.22 0.72 -5.92
CA ALA A 36 22.26 0.53 -7.01
C ALA A 36 20.97 -0.19 -6.55
N ALA A 37 21.09 -1.15 -5.63
CA ALA A 37 19.95 -1.84 -5.05
C ALA A 37 19.06 -0.92 -4.19
N GLY A 38 19.66 0.05 -3.48
CA GLY A 38 18.92 1.07 -2.73
C GLY A 38 18.10 1.98 -3.65
N LYS A 39 18.71 2.43 -4.74
CA LYS A 39 18.04 3.24 -5.76
C LYS A 39 16.90 2.49 -6.45
N ALA A 40 17.09 1.21 -6.77
CA ALA A 40 16.04 0.39 -7.36
C ALA A 40 14.81 0.28 -6.42
N ARG A 41 15.03 0.07 -5.12
CA ARG A 41 13.95 0.05 -4.11
C ARG A 41 13.25 1.40 -3.99
N PHE A 42 13.99 2.50 -4.09
CA PHE A 42 13.41 3.85 -4.09
C PHE A 42 12.50 4.07 -5.31
N VAL A 43 12.97 3.75 -6.52
CA VAL A 43 12.17 3.86 -7.75
C VAL A 43 10.93 2.97 -7.66
N GLN A 44 11.09 1.73 -7.20
CA GLN A 44 9.97 0.83 -6.99
C GLN A 44 8.95 1.43 -6.02
N TYR A 45 9.41 1.99 -4.89
CA TYR A 45 8.54 2.66 -3.93
C TYR A 45 7.78 3.82 -4.57
N LEU A 46 8.44 4.68 -5.36
CA LEU A 46 7.79 5.80 -6.03
C LEU A 46 6.74 5.33 -7.04
N VAL A 47 7.07 4.36 -7.88
CA VAL A 47 6.15 3.85 -8.91
C VAL A 47 4.93 3.20 -8.27
N VAL A 48 5.14 2.29 -7.32
CA VAL A 48 4.04 1.59 -6.64
C VAL A 48 3.17 2.58 -5.86
N SER A 49 3.77 3.54 -5.16
CA SER A 49 3.02 4.55 -4.41
C SER A 49 2.24 5.47 -5.34
N GLY A 50 2.83 5.89 -6.45
CA GLY A 50 2.17 6.71 -7.47
C GLY A 50 0.93 6.01 -8.03
N VAL A 51 1.07 4.75 -8.45
CA VAL A 51 -0.06 3.94 -8.94
C VAL A 51 -1.14 3.78 -7.86
N ALA A 52 -0.73 3.51 -6.62
CA ALA A 52 -1.69 3.37 -5.51
C ALA A 52 -2.51 4.65 -5.29
N TRP A 53 -1.86 5.82 -5.26
CA TRP A 53 -2.55 7.10 -5.08
C TRP A 53 -3.45 7.47 -6.26
N ILE A 54 -3.04 7.16 -7.49
CA ILE A 54 -3.90 7.31 -8.67
C ILE A 54 -5.15 6.44 -8.53
N ALA A 55 -4.99 5.17 -8.16
CA ALA A 55 -6.12 4.27 -7.98
C ALA A 55 -7.08 4.78 -6.88
N VAL A 56 -6.55 5.28 -5.76
CA VAL A 56 -7.35 5.91 -4.70
C VAL A 56 -8.13 7.12 -5.25
N GLY A 57 -7.48 7.99 -6.03
CA GLY A 57 -8.12 9.16 -6.63
C GLY A 57 -9.24 8.79 -7.60
N VAL A 58 -9.02 7.80 -8.46
CA VAL A 58 -10.03 7.31 -9.42
C VAL A 58 -11.22 6.69 -8.70
N LEU A 59 -10.98 5.81 -7.73
CA LEU A 59 -12.03 5.16 -6.96
C LEU A 59 -12.82 6.17 -6.11
N GLY A 60 -12.12 7.12 -5.48
CA GLY A 60 -12.74 8.21 -4.73
C GLY A 60 -13.63 9.07 -5.62
N SER A 61 -13.16 9.44 -6.81
CA SER A 61 -13.94 10.22 -7.76
C SER A 61 -15.18 9.46 -8.26
N ALA A 62 -15.04 8.16 -8.54
CA ALA A 62 -16.16 7.32 -8.91
C ALA A 62 -17.22 7.24 -7.79
N LEU A 63 -16.79 7.13 -6.54
CA LEU A 63 -17.69 7.12 -5.38
C LEU A 63 -18.43 8.47 -5.24
N VAL A 64 -17.73 9.59 -5.36
CA VAL A 64 -18.36 10.92 -5.33
C VAL A 64 -19.39 11.08 -6.44
N ASN A 65 -19.03 10.68 -7.67
CA ASN A 65 -19.97 10.72 -8.80
C ASN A 65 -21.22 9.87 -8.54
N ARG A 66 -21.07 8.68 -7.96
CA ARG A 66 -22.21 7.83 -7.59
C ARG A 66 -23.10 8.48 -6.52
N LEU A 67 -22.51 9.14 -5.53
CA LEU A 67 -23.25 9.87 -4.51
C LEU A 67 -24.07 11.02 -5.11
N VAL A 68 -23.48 11.81 -6.00
CA VAL A 68 -24.17 12.91 -6.68
C VAL A 68 -25.35 12.40 -7.51
N GLN A 69 -25.15 11.32 -8.27
CA GLN A 69 -26.23 10.69 -9.04
C GLN A 69 -27.35 10.16 -8.13
N GLY A 70 -26.99 9.56 -7.00
CA GLY A 70 -27.96 9.10 -6.00
C GLY A 70 -28.80 10.24 -5.41
N ILE A 71 -28.18 11.37 -5.08
CA ILE A 71 -28.89 12.56 -4.57
C ILE A 71 -29.84 13.11 -5.63
N ALA A 72 -29.35 13.26 -6.87
CA ALA A 72 -30.16 13.78 -7.98
C ALA A 72 -31.39 12.90 -8.25
N ALA A 73 -31.27 11.57 -8.14
CA ALA A 73 -32.36 10.64 -8.34
C ALA A 73 -33.44 10.67 -7.22
N VAL A 74 -33.12 11.21 -6.05
CA VAL A 74 -34.05 11.35 -4.91
C VAL A 74 -34.66 12.75 -4.84
N ALA A 75 -33.99 13.76 -5.41
CA ALA A 75 -34.41 15.16 -5.37
C ALA A 75 -35.27 15.60 -6.57
N GLY A 76 -35.33 14.80 -7.65
CA GLY A 76 -36.20 15.02 -8.81
C GLY A 76 -37.39 14.07 -8.80
#